data_AF-A0A2Z6PHK2-F1
#
_entry.id   AF-A0A2Z6PHK2-F1
#
_cell.length_a   1.000
_cell.length_b   1.000
_cell.length_c   1.000
_cell.angle_alpha   90.00
_cell.angle_beta   90.00
_cell.angle_gamma   90.00
#
_symmetry.space_group_name_H-M   'P 1'
#
loop_
_entity.id
_entity.type
_entity.pdbx_description
1 polymer ?
#
loop_
_entity_poly.entity_id
_entity_poly.type
_entity_poly.pdbx_seq_one_letter_code
_entity_poly.pdbx_strand_id
1 'polypeptide(L)'
;MCLKRDIVDPWLLMRDFNEIIRPSEQKGGTFSHSRAEVLLNVMDNCNLVDVNTNGGTFTWSRPCTDNRMVFRKLDRVVADVPWCMAFPEAAVEVLCKFHSDHNPLLLRCGLPRRDFGPQPF
;
A
#
# COMPACT_ATOMS: atom_id res chain seq x y z
N MET A 1 -1.06 1.00 21.45
CA MET A 1 -2.42 0.42 21.50
C MET A 1 -2.58 -0.40 20.24
N CYS A 2 -2.83 -1.71 20.34
CA CYS A 2 -2.89 -2.60 19.18
C CYS A 2 -4.36 -2.73 18.74
N LEU A 3 -4.64 -2.42 17.47
CA LEU A 3 -5.99 -2.49 16.87
C LEU A 3 -6.57 -3.92 16.87
N LYS A 4 -5.71 -4.94 16.97
CA LYS A 4 -6.10 -6.35 16.94
C LYS A 4 -7.00 -6.79 18.10
N ARG A 5 -6.95 -6.12 19.26
CA ARG A 5 -7.63 -6.61 20.48
C ARG A 5 -9.14 -6.78 20.31
N ASP A 6 -9.73 -6.02 19.40
CA ASP A 6 -11.19 -5.96 19.21
C ASP A 6 -11.64 -6.52 17.84
N ILE A 7 -10.71 -7.03 17.03
CA ILE A 7 -10.99 -7.58 15.68
C ILE A 7 -10.77 -9.08 15.70
N VAL A 8 -11.85 -9.84 15.45
CA VAL A 8 -11.86 -11.32 15.52
C VAL A 8 -11.70 -11.96 14.13
N ASP A 9 -12.17 -11.29 13.08
CA ASP A 9 -12.12 -11.79 11.70
C ASP A 9 -10.84 -11.35 10.95
N PRO A 10 -10.44 -12.06 9.87
CA PRO A 10 -9.37 -11.62 8.98
C PRO A 10 -9.57 -10.19 8.50
N TRP A 11 -8.54 -9.35 8.61
CA TRP A 11 -8.70 -7.91 8.41
C TRP A 11 -7.50 -7.26 7.72
N LEU A 12 -7.78 -6.08 7.17
CA LEU A 12 -6.79 -5.22 6.54
C LEU A 12 -7.04 -3.76 6.94
N LEU A 13 -6.01 -2.94 6.73
CA LEU A 13 -6.08 -1.49 6.74
C LEU A 13 -5.59 -0.96 5.40
N MET A 14 -6.37 -0.07 4.80
CA MET A 14 -6.02 0.66 3.58
C MET A 14 -6.10 2.15 3.89
N ARG A 15 -4.95 2.83 3.97
CA ARG A 15 -4.88 4.21 4.44
C ARG A 15 -3.62 4.93 3.98
N ASP A 16 -3.68 6.25 4.02
CA ASP A 16 -2.50 7.13 4.12
C ASP A 16 -1.86 7.03 5.51
N PHE A 17 -0.64 6.51 5.56
CA PHE A 17 0.16 6.42 6.79
C PHE A 17 1.06 7.65 7.01
N ASN A 18 1.18 8.54 6.01
CA ASN A 18 2.09 9.69 6.00
C ASN A 18 3.57 9.34 6.24
N GLU A 19 3.94 8.06 6.13
CA GLU A 19 5.29 7.56 6.37
C GLU A 19 5.72 6.50 5.36
N ILE A 20 7.04 6.41 5.18
CA ILE A 20 7.71 5.40 4.36
C ILE A 20 8.52 4.46 5.25
N ILE A 21 8.59 3.18 4.89
CA ILE A 21 9.31 2.15 5.66
C ILE A 21 10.62 1.72 5.00
N ARG A 22 10.83 2.05 3.71
CA ARG A 22 12.07 1.76 2.99
C ARG A 22 12.60 2.98 2.24
N PRO A 23 13.93 3.14 2.11
CA PRO A 23 14.51 4.23 1.30
C PRO A 23 14.03 4.22 -0.16
N SER A 24 13.77 3.03 -0.72
CA SER A 24 13.28 2.85 -2.09
C SER A 24 11.86 3.39 -2.32
N GLU A 25 11.11 3.67 -1.25
CA GLU A 25 9.76 4.22 -1.31
C GLU A 25 9.75 5.75 -1.41
N GLN A 26 10.90 6.36 -1.70
CA GLN A 26 11.03 7.79 -1.92
C GLN A 26 11.97 8.13 -3.08
N LYS A 27 11.66 9.23 -3.76
CA LYS A 27 12.55 9.90 -4.70
C LYS A 27 12.54 11.41 -4.46
N GLY A 28 13.71 12.04 -4.47
CA GLY A 28 13.85 13.51 -4.35
C GLY A 28 13.75 14.08 -2.93
N GLY A 29 13.71 13.24 -1.89
CA GLY A 29 13.67 13.66 -0.49
C GLY A 29 14.67 12.90 0.40
N THR A 30 14.62 13.17 1.72
CA THR A 30 15.45 12.49 2.73
C THR A 30 14.66 11.42 3.48
N PHE A 31 15.22 10.21 3.59
CA PHE A 31 14.61 9.11 4.34
C PHE A 31 14.91 9.25 5.83
N SER A 32 13.93 8.97 6.69
CA SER A 32 14.09 9.03 8.15
C SER A 32 13.90 7.64 8.75
N HIS A 33 14.99 7.06 9.25
CA HIS A 33 14.96 5.73 9.87
C HIS A 33 14.08 5.69 11.12
N SER A 34 14.14 6.72 11.97
CA SER A 34 13.34 6.78 13.20
C SER A 34 11.83 6.84 12.91
N ARG A 35 11.41 7.57 11.89
CA ARG A 35 9.99 7.61 11.48
C ARG A 35 9.52 6.28 10.88
N ALA A 36 10.37 5.66 10.05
CA ALA A 36 10.12 4.33 9.50
C ALA A 36 9.95 3.28 10.61
N GLU A 37 10.81 3.33 11.64
CA GLU A 37 10.77 2.42 12.79
C GLU A 37 9.46 2.54 13.58
N VAL A 38 8.92 3.74 13.75
CA VAL A 38 7.61 3.93 14.41
C VAL A 38 6.51 3.18 13.66
N LEU A 39 6.42 3.32 12.34
CA LEU A 39 5.41 2.62 11.54
C LEU A 39 5.64 1.10 11.55
N LEU A 40 6.89 0.65 11.40
CA LEU A 40 7.23 -0.77 11.46
C LEU A 40 6.83 -1.39 12.80
N ASN A 41 7.08 -0.69 13.92
CA ASN A 41 6.66 -1.15 15.24
C ASN A 41 5.14 -1.24 15.38
N VAL A 42 4.37 -0.32 14.79
CA VAL A 42 2.90 -0.41 14.79
C VAL A 42 2.42 -1.62 14.00
N MET A 43 3.00 -1.86 12.82
CA MET A 43 2.67 -3.01 11.98
C MET A 43 3.00 -4.33 12.70
N ASP A 44 4.19 -4.43 13.30
CA ASP A 44 4.64 -5.60 14.04
C ASP A 44 3.77 -5.88 15.26
N ASN A 45 3.46 -4.86 16.08
CA ASN A 45 2.57 -5.00 17.23
C ASN A 45 1.15 -5.49 16.85
N CYS A 46 0.73 -5.27 15.60
CA CYS A 46 -0.57 -5.71 15.09
C CYS A 46 -0.49 -6.98 14.23
N ASN A 47 0.69 -7.57 14.05
CA ASN A 47 0.97 -8.68 13.12
C ASN A 47 0.49 -8.38 11.69
N LEU A 48 0.73 -7.16 11.22
CA LEU A 48 0.34 -6.69 9.90
C LEU A 48 1.50 -6.75 8.92
N VAL A 49 1.22 -7.13 7.68
CA VAL A 49 2.18 -7.18 6.57
C VAL A 49 1.70 -6.30 5.40
N ASP A 50 2.63 -5.70 4.66
CA ASP A 50 2.32 -4.90 3.45
C ASP A 50 1.80 -5.85 2.36
N VAL A 51 0.62 -5.56 1.81
CA VAL A 51 0.04 -6.32 0.69
C VAL A 51 0.74 -5.90 -0.60
N ASN A 52 1.17 -6.89 -1.39
CA ASN A 52 1.95 -6.65 -2.61
C ASN A 52 1.30 -5.62 -3.53
N THR A 53 2.11 -4.62 -3.91
CA THR A 53 1.71 -3.57 -4.83
C THR A 53 2.31 -3.85 -6.21
N ASN A 54 1.45 -3.94 -7.23
CA ASN A 54 1.84 -4.10 -8.62
C ASN A 54 1.88 -2.74 -9.34
N GLY A 55 2.84 -2.58 -10.24
CA GLY A 55 3.01 -1.36 -11.05
C GLY A 55 3.85 -0.30 -10.34
N GLY A 56 3.29 0.92 -10.20
CA GLY A 56 3.99 2.07 -9.64
C GLY A 56 4.29 1.93 -8.14
N THR A 57 5.46 2.40 -7.69
CA THR A 57 5.86 2.35 -6.27
C THR A 57 5.32 3.52 -5.45
N PHE A 58 5.15 4.69 -6.07
CA PHE A 58 4.81 5.92 -5.36
C PHE A 58 3.33 6.21 -5.40
N THR A 59 2.76 6.55 -4.24
CA THR A 59 1.35 6.87 -4.07
C THR A 59 1.11 8.36 -3.82
N TRP A 60 2.18 9.13 -3.65
CA TRP A 60 2.11 10.57 -3.48
C TRP A 60 3.24 11.24 -4.26
N SER A 61 2.96 12.40 -4.85
CA SER A 61 4.01 13.27 -5.36
C SER A 61 3.60 14.73 -5.42
N ARG A 62 4.59 15.60 -5.16
CA ARG A 62 4.43 17.04 -5.12
C ARG A 62 5.64 17.76 -5.71
N PRO A 63 5.43 18.91 -6.39
CA PRO A 63 6.51 19.82 -6.73
C PRO A 63 7.17 20.41 -5.48
N CYS A 64 8.49 20.51 -5.50
CA CYS A 64 9.30 21.25 -4.54
C CYS A 64 9.92 22.49 -5.20
N THR A 65 10.61 23.30 -4.40
CA THR A 65 11.41 24.40 -4.92
C THR A 65 12.43 23.90 -5.95
N ASP A 66 12.81 24.76 -6.87
CA ASP A 66 13.84 24.49 -7.89
C ASP A 66 13.43 23.48 -8.96
N ASN A 67 12.14 23.42 -9.30
CA ASN A 67 11.60 22.54 -10.35
C ASN A 67 11.86 21.03 -10.10
N ARG A 68 12.05 20.65 -8.83
CA ARG A 68 12.24 19.26 -8.42
C ARG A 68 10.91 18.64 -8.02
N MET A 69 10.79 17.33 -8.21
CA MET A 69 9.62 16.55 -7.78
C MET A 69 10.01 15.61 -6.66
N VAL A 70 9.19 15.55 -5.61
CA VAL A 70 9.29 14.56 -4.55
C VAL A 70 8.20 13.51 -4.74
N PHE A 71 8.58 12.24 -4.60
CA PHE A 71 7.68 11.10 -4.69
C PHE A 71 7.81 10.25 -3.43
N ARG A 72 6.70 9.72 -2.91
CA ARG A 72 6.65 8.88 -1.71
C ARG A 72 5.57 7.80 -1.80
N LYS A 73 5.74 6.64 -1.16
CA LYS A 73 4.67 5.64 -0.90
C LYS A 73 4.03 5.93 0.45
N LEU A 74 3.05 6.84 0.51
CA LEU A 74 2.37 7.23 1.76
C LEU A 74 1.14 6.36 2.03
N ASP A 75 0.34 6.11 0.99
CA ASP A 75 -0.79 5.19 1.03
C ASP A 75 -0.33 3.72 0.93
N ARG A 76 -0.91 2.85 1.76
CA ARG A 76 -0.61 1.41 1.80
C ARG A 76 -1.86 0.59 2.11
N VAL A 77 -1.83 -0.66 1.67
CA VAL A 77 -2.69 -1.72 2.19
C VAL A 77 -1.83 -2.65 3.03
N VAL A 78 -2.18 -2.81 4.30
CA VAL A 78 -1.54 -3.77 5.21
C VAL A 78 -2.61 -4.72 5.73
N ALA A 79 -2.28 -6.00 5.88
CA ALA A 79 -3.26 -7.01 6.27
C ALA A 79 -2.66 -7.97 7.29
N ASP A 80 -3.52 -8.62 8.07
CA ASP A 80 -3.07 -9.69 8.94
C ASP A 80 -2.86 -10.99 8.16
N VAL A 81 -2.12 -11.93 8.76
CA VAL A 81 -1.78 -13.20 8.10
C VAL A 81 -3.04 -14.00 7.69
N PRO A 82 -4.08 -14.15 8.55
CA PRO A 82 -5.33 -14.78 8.14
C PRO A 82 -5.94 -14.17 6.87
N TRP A 83 -5.93 -12.84 6.73
CA TRP A 83 -6.47 -12.18 5.54
C TRP A 83 -5.63 -12.49 4.30
N CYS A 84 -4.31 -12.44 4.40
CA CYS A 84 -3.42 -12.82 3.30
C CYS A 84 -3.63 -14.28 2.85
N MET A 85 -3.92 -15.18 3.79
CA MET A 85 -4.22 -16.58 3.48
C MET A 85 -5.59 -16.75 2.82
N ALA A 86 -6.57 -15.92 3.18
CA ALA A 86 -7.89 -15.93 2.55
C ALA A 86 -7.87 -15.36 1.12
N PHE A 87 -6.96 -14.42 0.83
CA PHE A 87 -6.83 -13.77 -0.48
C PHE A 87 -5.38 -13.83 -0.99
N PRO A 88 -4.84 -15.02 -1.31
CA PRO A 88 -3.42 -15.20 -1.65
C PRO A 88 -3.02 -14.51 -2.96
N GLU A 89 -3.97 -14.29 -3.86
CA GLU A 89 -3.77 -13.59 -5.13
C GLU A 89 -4.07 -12.09 -5.04
N ALA A 90 -4.33 -11.58 -3.83
CA ALA A 90 -4.64 -10.17 -3.68
C ALA A 90 -3.46 -9.29 -4.07
N ALA A 91 -3.77 -8.22 -4.81
CA ALA A 91 -2.78 -7.25 -5.23
C ALA A 91 -3.34 -5.84 -5.17
N VAL A 92 -2.45 -4.89 -4.86
CA VAL A 92 -2.74 -3.46 -4.88
C VAL A 92 -2.24 -2.88 -6.19
N GLU A 93 -3.07 -2.12 -6.87
CA GLU A 93 -2.71 -1.37 -8.08
C GLU A 93 -2.69 0.13 -7.76
N VAL A 94 -1.62 0.81 -8.16
CA VAL A 94 -1.53 2.28 -8.05
C VAL A 94 -2.09 2.92 -9.31
N LEU A 95 -3.20 3.64 -9.19
CA LEU A 95 -3.87 4.27 -10.32
C LEU A 95 -3.30 5.67 -10.61
N CYS A 96 -3.49 6.14 -11.85
CA CYS A 96 -3.16 7.52 -12.22
C CYS A 96 -4.02 8.51 -11.43
N LYS A 97 -3.38 9.54 -10.89
CA LYS A 97 -4.05 10.68 -10.27
C LYS A 97 -4.35 11.78 -11.29
N PHE A 98 -5.35 12.61 -11.01
CA PHE A 98 -5.70 13.75 -11.85
C PHE A 98 -5.48 15.09 -11.14
N HIS A 99 -6.27 15.40 -10.12
CA HIS A 99 -6.18 16.67 -9.36
C HIS A 99 -5.72 16.51 -7.90
N SER A 100 -5.34 15.29 -7.51
CA SER A 100 -4.79 15.01 -6.18
C SER A 100 -3.27 14.93 -6.24
N ASP A 101 -2.60 15.25 -5.14
CA ASP A 101 -1.20 14.89 -4.93
C ASP A 101 -1.03 13.41 -4.54
N HIS A 102 -2.12 12.72 -4.18
CA HIS A 102 -2.18 11.27 -3.98
C HIS A 102 -2.70 10.50 -5.22
N ASN A 103 -2.14 9.32 -5.43
CA ASN A 103 -2.60 8.30 -6.36
C ASN A 103 -3.62 7.39 -5.67
N PRO A 104 -4.79 7.17 -6.28
CA PRO A 104 -5.73 6.19 -5.76
C PRO A 104 -5.12 4.79 -5.76
N LEU A 105 -5.41 4.02 -4.70
CA LEU A 105 -5.08 2.61 -4.62
C LEU A 105 -6.31 1.78 -4.95
N LEU A 106 -6.12 0.70 -5.73
CA LEU A 106 -7.15 -0.29 -6.02
C LEU A 106 -6.71 -1.65 -5.48
N LEU A 107 -7.43 -2.17 -4.49
CA LEU A 107 -7.22 -3.53 -3.99
C LEU A 107 -8.04 -4.52 -4.82
N ARG A 108 -7.38 -5.51 -5.41
CA ARG A 108 -8.02 -6.64 -6.10
C ARG A 108 -7.88 -7.86 -5.22
N CYS A 109 -8.98 -8.48 -4.81
CA CYS A 109 -8.98 -9.65 -3.91
C CYS A 109 -9.14 -11.01 -4.65
N GLY A 110 -8.91 -11.04 -5.97
CA GLY A 110 -8.99 -12.25 -6.79
C GLY A 110 -8.66 -11.95 -8.24
N LEU A 111 -8.47 -12.99 -9.06
CA LEU A 111 -8.34 -12.81 -10.52
C LEU A 111 -9.54 -12.01 -11.05
N PRO A 112 -9.34 -11.08 -12.00
CA PRO A 112 -10.47 -10.59 -12.77
C PRO A 112 -11.19 -11.82 -13.30
N ARG A 113 -12.50 -11.92 -13.08
CA ARG A 113 -13.31 -12.95 -13.75
C ARG A 113 -12.94 -12.89 -15.22
N ARG A 114 -12.20 -13.90 -15.67
CA ARG A 114 -11.93 -14.09 -17.08
C ARG A 114 -13.21 -14.64 -17.66
N ASP A 115 -14.22 -13.78 -17.82
CA ASP A 115 -15.38 -14.03 -18.66
C ASP A 115 -14.93 -13.90 -20.14
N PHE A 116 -13.84 -14.59 -20.50
CA PHE A 116 -13.67 -14.99 -21.88
C PHE A 116 -14.68 -16.11 -22.03
N GLY A 117 -15.78 -15.85 -22.74
CA GLY A 117 -16.70 -16.89 -23.15
C GLY A 117 -15.95 -18.11 -23.73
N PRO A 118 -16.63 -19.24 -23.92
CA PRO A 118 -15.98 -20.51 -24.29
C PRO A 118 -14.95 -20.31 -25.40
N GLN A 119 -13.74 -20.84 -25.17
CA GLN A 119 -12.62 -20.75 -26.11
C GLN A 119 -13.09 -21.22 -27.50
N PRO A 120 -12.95 -20.40 -28.56
CA PRO A 120 -13.27 -20.83 -29.91
C PRO A 120 -12.33 -21.97 -30.33
N PHE A 121 -12.91 -22.99 -30.94
CA PHE A 121 -12.25 -24.14 -31.57
C PHE A 121 -11.40 -23.73 -32.78
#